data_AF-A0A3P8CU94-F1
#
_entry.id   AF-A0A3P8CU94-F1
#
_cell.length_a   1.000
_cell.length_b   1.000
_cell.length_c   1.000
_cell.angle_alpha   90.00
_cell.angle_beta   90.00
_cell.angle_gamma   90.00
#
_symmetry.space_group_name_H-M   'P 1'
#
loop_
_entity.id
_entity.type
_entity.pdbx_description
1 polymer ?
#
loop_
_entity_poly.entity_id
_entity_poly.type
_entity_poly.pdbx_seq_one_letter_code
_entity_poly.pdbx_strand_id
1 'polypeptide(L)'
;MISFWPDNIKAWYTKADFHDHGANGTRAQFLAVVKTLPREFNWYVTHSMFTSDVSKPYEALKRSIHKCRDLTDRQRLDQLLSSIDLQHGSITDMLPTMREVIGQRTFDDGLFRRRFLSKHPQQVQAVLVSFQNNAVDELAASADRIL
;
A
#
# COMPACT_ATOMS: atom_id res chain seq x y z
N MET A 1 -21.54 -9.09 -14.49
CA MET A 1 -20.27 -9.54 -13.87
C MET A 1 -19.36 -8.33 -13.76
N ILE A 2 -18.84 -8.02 -12.58
CA ILE A 2 -18.02 -6.81 -12.36
C ILE A 2 -16.56 -7.13 -12.65
N SER A 3 -15.94 -6.38 -13.56
CA SER A 3 -14.50 -6.49 -13.83
C SER A 3 -13.68 -6.00 -12.63
N PHE A 4 -12.61 -6.71 -12.30
CA PHE A 4 -11.69 -6.33 -11.22
C PHE A 4 -10.90 -5.06 -11.54
N TRP A 5 -10.77 -4.16 -10.57
CA TRP A 5 -10.04 -2.89 -10.71
C TRP A 5 -8.83 -2.87 -9.75
N PRO A 6 -7.63 -3.29 -10.18
CA PRO A 6 -6.45 -3.35 -9.32
C PRO A 6 -6.03 -1.96 -8.79
N ASP A 7 -6.26 -0.91 -9.56
CA ASP A 7 -5.89 0.46 -9.21
C ASP A 7 -6.84 1.08 -8.17
N ASN A 8 -8.05 0.52 -8.04
CA ASN A 8 -9.08 1.00 -7.12
C ASN A 8 -9.93 -0.13 -6.54
N ILE A 9 -9.25 -1.03 -5.82
CA ILE A 9 -9.84 -2.21 -5.18
C ILE A 9 -10.98 -1.81 -4.22
N LYS A 10 -10.89 -0.66 -3.54
CA LYS A 10 -11.93 -0.18 -2.62
C LYS A 10 -13.23 0.14 -3.37
N ALA A 11 -13.16 0.89 -4.47
CA ALA A 11 -14.35 1.16 -5.30
C ALA A 11 -14.90 -0.10 -5.96
N TRP A 12 -14.03 -1.04 -6.33
CA TRP A 12 -14.44 -2.34 -6.84
C TRP A 12 -15.22 -3.15 -5.80
N TYR A 13 -14.74 -3.24 -4.55
CA TYR A 13 -15.48 -3.91 -3.47
C TYR A 13 -16.82 -3.23 -3.19
N THR A 14 -16.86 -1.90 -3.14
CA THR A 14 -18.12 -1.17 -2.98
C THR A 14 -19.10 -1.53 -4.10
N LYS A 15 -18.64 -1.58 -5.35
CA LYS A 15 -19.47 -1.97 -6.50
C LYS A 15 -19.92 -3.43 -6.42
N ALA A 16 -19.04 -4.34 -5.98
CA ALA A 16 -19.34 -5.75 -5.77
C ALA A 16 -20.37 -5.95 -4.65
N ASP A 17 -20.23 -5.22 -3.55
CA ASP A 17 -21.18 -5.21 -2.43
C ASP A 17 -22.56 -4.72 -2.88
N PHE A 18 -22.62 -3.66 -3.70
CA PHE A 18 -23.87 -3.12 -4.25
C PHE A 18 -24.56 -4.04 -5.26
N HIS A 19 -23.78 -4.70 -6.13
CA HIS A 19 -24.34 -5.57 -7.17
C HIS A 19 -24.88 -6.90 -6.59
N ASP A 20 -24.48 -7.28 -5.38
CA ASP A 20 -24.82 -8.58 -4.79
C ASP A 20 -25.95 -8.53 -3.74
N HIS A 21 -26.72 -7.43 -3.69
CA HIS A 21 -27.89 -7.29 -2.81
C HIS A 21 -28.99 -8.36 -3.05
N GLY A 22 -28.85 -9.21 -4.07
CA GLY A 22 -29.74 -10.34 -4.36
C GLY A 22 -29.19 -11.74 -4.11
N ALA A 23 -27.90 -11.91 -3.74
CA ALA A 23 -27.32 -13.24 -3.51
C ALA A 23 -27.34 -13.62 -2.03
N ASN A 24 -28.24 -14.55 -1.68
CA ASN A 24 -28.66 -14.89 -0.33
C ASN A 24 -27.64 -15.69 0.53
N GLY A 25 -26.34 -15.37 0.46
CA GLY A 25 -25.35 -15.97 1.36
C GLY A 25 -23.90 -15.56 1.09
N THR A 26 -23.15 -15.33 2.16
CA THR A 26 -21.71 -14.96 2.17
C THR A 26 -20.82 -15.85 1.29
N ARG A 27 -21.22 -17.09 1.03
CA ARG A 27 -20.51 -18.04 0.16
C ARG A 27 -20.73 -17.79 -1.34
N ALA A 28 -21.93 -17.38 -1.75
CA ALA A 28 -22.21 -17.03 -3.14
C ALA A 28 -21.46 -15.76 -3.55
N GLN A 29 -21.46 -14.76 -2.65
CA GLN A 29 -20.70 -13.52 -2.80
C GLN A 29 -19.19 -13.77 -2.90
N PHE A 30 -18.65 -14.60 -2.03
CA PHE A 30 -17.25 -15.01 -2.11
C PHE A 30 -16.91 -15.67 -3.45
N LEU A 31 -17.72 -16.62 -3.92
CA LEU A 31 -17.48 -17.30 -5.20
C LEU A 31 -17.60 -16.36 -6.41
N ALA A 32 -18.55 -15.42 -6.40
CA ALA A 32 -18.71 -14.43 -7.45
C ALA A 32 -17.47 -13.52 -7.55
N VAL A 33 -16.95 -13.08 -6.40
CA VAL A 33 -15.76 -12.23 -6.30
C VAL A 33 -14.50 -12.99 -6.73
N VAL A 34 -14.31 -14.22 -6.26
CA VAL A 34 -13.17 -15.08 -6.66
C VAL A 34 -13.14 -15.31 -8.17
N LYS A 35 -14.29 -15.52 -8.82
CA LYS A 35 -14.37 -15.71 -10.28
C LYS A 35 -13.95 -14.48 -11.10
N THR A 36 -13.99 -13.30 -10.50
CA THR A 36 -13.61 -12.04 -11.16
C THR A 36 -12.16 -11.65 -10.91
N LEU A 37 -11.48 -12.31 -9.96
CA LEU A 37 -10.09 -12.03 -9.63
C LEU A 37 -9.15 -12.64 -10.70
N PRO A 38 -8.15 -11.87 -11.18
CA PRO A 38 -7.10 -12.41 -12.02
C PRO A 38 -6.32 -13.51 -11.29
N ARG A 39 -5.71 -14.44 -12.04
CA ARG A 39 -4.97 -15.59 -11.49
C ARG A 39 -3.86 -15.19 -10.51
N GLU A 40 -3.24 -14.03 -10.74
CA GLU A 40 -2.22 -13.43 -9.87
C GLU A 40 -2.70 -13.20 -8.42
N PHE A 41 -4.02 -13.05 -8.23
CA PHE A 41 -4.65 -12.81 -6.93
C PHE A 41 -5.11 -14.10 -6.23
N ASN A 42 -4.93 -15.27 -6.85
CA ASN A 42 -5.33 -16.57 -6.28
C ASN A 42 -4.60 -16.88 -4.97
N TRP A 43 -3.35 -16.44 -4.84
CA TRP A 43 -2.60 -16.55 -3.59
C TRP A 43 -3.37 -15.93 -2.41
N TYR A 44 -4.03 -14.78 -2.61
CA TYR A 44 -4.83 -14.12 -1.57
C TYR A 44 -6.08 -14.91 -1.20
N VAL A 45 -6.70 -15.56 -2.18
CA VAL A 45 -7.85 -16.44 -1.96
C VAL A 45 -7.43 -17.62 -1.08
N THR A 46 -6.35 -18.31 -1.44
CA THR A 46 -5.78 -19.42 -0.66
C THR A 46 -5.42 -18.95 0.75
N HIS A 47 -4.66 -17.85 0.89
CA HIS A 47 -4.25 -17.33 2.19
C HIS A 47 -5.46 -16.96 3.07
N SER A 48 -6.51 -16.35 2.51
CA SER A 48 -7.73 -16.00 3.24
C SER A 48 -8.49 -17.22 3.75
N MET A 49 -8.51 -18.32 2.99
CA MET A 49 -9.17 -19.57 3.39
C MET A 49 -8.40 -20.30 4.51
N PHE A 50 -7.08 -20.15 4.58
CA PHE A 50 -6.24 -20.80 5.61
C PHE A 50 -6.13 -20.00 6.91
N THR A 51 -6.30 -18.69 6.89
CA THR A 51 -6.00 -17.80 8.03
C THR A 51 -7.23 -17.26 8.76
N SER A 52 -8.44 -17.59 8.32
CA SER A 52 -9.66 -16.91 8.77
C SER A 52 -10.74 -17.84 9.27
N ASP A 53 -11.60 -17.31 10.14
CA ASP A 53 -12.87 -17.94 10.52
C ASP A 53 -13.72 -18.22 9.26
N VAL A 54 -13.96 -19.51 9.01
CA VAL A 54 -14.65 -20.06 7.84
C VAL A 54 -16.11 -19.57 7.76
N SER A 55 -16.64 -19.00 8.84
CA SER A 55 -17.99 -18.44 8.92
C SER A 55 -18.20 -17.19 8.02
N LYS A 56 -17.13 -16.43 7.71
CA LYS A 56 -17.20 -15.17 6.95
C LYS A 56 -16.10 -15.08 5.87
N PRO A 57 -16.15 -15.95 4.85
CA PRO A 57 -15.09 -16.08 3.84
C PRO A 57 -14.90 -14.82 2.99
N TYR A 58 -15.97 -14.04 2.77
CA TYR A 58 -15.89 -12.80 1.99
C TYR A 58 -15.15 -11.67 2.73
N GLU A 59 -15.44 -11.48 4.02
CA GLU A 59 -14.75 -10.48 4.86
C GLU A 59 -13.31 -10.89 5.17
N ALA A 60 -13.03 -12.20 5.23
CA ALA A 60 -11.68 -12.73 5.25
C ALA A 60 -10.88 -12.34 3.99
N LEU A 61 -11.47 -12.55 2.81
CA LEU A 61 -10.84 -12.21 1.53
C LEU A 61 -10.54 -10.72 1.39
N LYS A 62 -11.50 -9.86 1.75
CA LYS A 62 -11.30 -8.39 1.80
C LYS A 62 -10.08 -8.02 2.63
N ARG A 63 -9.95 -8.58 3.84
CA ARG A 63 -8.82 -8.34 4.74
C ARG A 63 -7.49 -8.84 4.15
N SER A 64 -7.46 -10.02 3.54
CA SER A 64 -6.24 -10.57 2.95
C SER A 64 -5.75 -9.77 1.75
N ILE A 65 -6.65 -9.33 0.87
CA ILE A 65 -6.29 -8.49 -0.29
C ILE A 65 -5.79 -7.12 0.17
N HIS A 66 -6.44 -6.51 1.16
CA HIS A 66 -5.99 -5.24 1.73
C HIS A 66 -4.59 -5.36 2.36
N LYS A 67 -4.41 -6.35 3.25
CA LYS A 67 -3.13 -6.61 3.91
C LYS A 67 -2.00 -6.88 2.93
N CYS A 68 -2.25 -7.62 1.84
CA CYS A 68 -1.17 -7.91 0.92
C CYS A 68 -0.81 -6.72 0.03
N ARG A 69 -1.78 -5.88 -0.33
CA ARG A 69 -1.47 -4.62 -1.00
C ARG A 69 -0.57 -3.76 -0.13
N ASP A 70 -0.87 -3.63 1.16
CA ASP A 70 0.01 -2.93 2.10
C ASP A 70 1.42 -3.53 2.10
N LEU A 71 1.56 -4.85 2.14
CA LEU A 71 2.87 -5.51 2.08
C LEU A 71 3.62 -5.22 0.77
N THR A 72 2.93 -5.25 -0.38
CA THR A 72 3.52 -4.93 -1.68
C THR A 72 3.92 -3.46 -1.78
N ASP A 73 3.09 -2.54 -1.29
CA ASP A 73 3.38 -1.11 -1.27
C ASP A 73 4.59 -0.81 -0.38
N ARG A 74 4.70 -1.48 0.78
CA ARG A 74 5.88 -1.43 1.65
C ARG A 74 7.15 -1.95 0.97
N GLN A 75 7.05 -3.06 0.24
CA GLN A 75 8.18 -3.61 -0.51
C GLN A 75 8.62 -2.70 -1.65
N ARG A 76 7.67 -2.12 -2.39
CA ARG A 76 7.94 -1.14 -3.45
C ARG A 76 8.59 0.11 -2.87
N LEU A 77 8.10 0.60 -1.73
CA LEU A 77 8.73 1.72 -1.02
C LEU A 77 10.16 1.40 -0.60
N ASP A 78 10.40 0.22 -0.02
CA ASP A 78 11.74 -0.22 0.39
C ASP A 78 12.68 -0.35 -0.83
N GLN A 79 12.20 -0.90 -1.95
CA GLN A 79 12.98 -0.98 -3.20
C GLN A 79 13.31 0.39 -3.76
N LEU A 80 12.33 1.30 -3.79
CA LEU A 80 12.50 2.66 -4.29
C LEU A 80 13.53 3.42 -3.43
N LEU A 81 13.38 3.39 -2.11
CA LEU A 81 14.35 3.98 -1.17
C LEU A 81 15.73 3.30 -1.18
N SER A 82 15.84 2.07 -1.70
CA SER A 82 17.12 1.38 -1.83
C SER A 82 17.83 1.61 -3.17
N SER A 83 17.07 1.89 -4.23
CA SER A 83 17.58 2.13 -5.58
C SER A 83 17.93 3.60 -5.81
N ILE A 84 17.40 4.48 -4.98
CA ILE A 84 17.73 5.90 -5.00
C ILE A 84 19.09 6.10 -4.36
N ASP A 85 20.03 6.49 -5.21
CA ASP A 85 21.29 7.05 -4.75
C ASP A 85 21.01 8.46 -4.23
N LEU A 86 20.89 8.58 -2.90
CA LEU A 86 20.66 9.83 -2.18
C LEU A 86 21.78 10.88 -2.39
N GLN A 87 22.81 10.55 -3.18
CA GLN A 87 23.92 11.44 -3.52
C GLN A 87 23.69 12.30 -4.77
N HIS A 88 22.74 11.94 -5.66
CA HIS A 88 22.67 12.55 -7.00
C HIS A 88 21.31 13.18 -7.39
N GLY A 89 20.27 13.08 -6.53
CA GLY A 89 18.94 13.64 -6.82
C GLY A 89 18.30 14.34 -5.62
N SER A 90 17.59 15.44 -5.87
CA SER A 90 16.79 16.16 -4.86
C SER A 90 15.66 15.26 -4.36
N ILE A 91 15.59 15.07 -3.05
CA ILE A 91 14.56 14.30 -2.37
C ILE A 91 13.19 14.95 -2.55
N THR A 92 13.15 16.28 -2.66
CA THR A 92 11.94 17.07 -2.95
C THR A 92 11.37 16.73 -4.33
N ASP A 93 12.23 16.51 -5.34
CA ASP A 93 11.81 16.11 -6.68
C ASP A 93 11.40 14.63 -6.76
N MET A 94 11.95 13.80 -5.88
CA MET A 94 11.69 12.36 -5.88
C MET A 94 10.39 11.98 -5.17
N LEU A 95 10.01 12.71 -4.11
CA LEU A 95 8.83 12.41 -3.29
C LEU A 95 7.52 12.31 -4.10
N PRO A 96 7.23 13.20 -5.07
CA PRO A 96 6.06 13.07 -5.95
C PRO A 96 6.07 11.77 -6.77
N THR A 97 7.23 11.41 -7.31
CA THR A 97 7.40 10.16 -8.09
C THR A 97 7.15 8.94 -7.21
N MET A 98 7.61 8.95 -5.94
CA MET A 98 7.32 7.86 -5.01
C MET A 98 5.83 7.73 -4.71
N ARG A 99 5.14 8.85 -4.49
CA ARG A 99 3.70 8.90 -4.24
C ARG A 99 2.91 8.42 -5.46
N GLU A 100 3.42 8.63 -6.67
CA GLU A 100 2.82 8.10 -7.90
C GLU A 100 2.97 6.58 -7.99
N VAL A 101 4.18 6.05 -7.77
CA VAL A 101 4.48 4.61 -7.86
C VAL A 101 3.74 3.77 -6.80
N ILE A 102 3.62 4.30 -5.58
CA ILE A 102 2.92 3.63 -4.47
C ILE A 102 1.41 3.95 -4.49
N GLY A 103 1.03 5.06 -5.14
CA GLY A 103 -0.31 5.63 -5.11
C GLY A 103 -0.53 6.55 -3.91
N GLN A 104 -1.06 7.75 -4.16
CA GLN A 104 -1.22 8.80 -3.13
C GLN A 104 -2.05 8.36 -1.91
N ARG A 105 -3.05 7.48 -2.10
CA ARG A 105 -3.94 7.01 -1.01
C ARG A 105 -3.31 5.93 -0.12
N THR A 106 -2.23 5.32 -0.57
CA THR A 106 -1.55 4.18 0.06
C THR A 106 -0.17 4.54 0.58
N PHE A 107 0.33 5.73 0.23
CA PHE A 107 1.59 6.23 0.74
C PHE A 107 1.52 6.47 2.26
N ASP A 108 2.32 5.72 3.01
CA ASP A 108 2.41 5.82 4.47
C ASP A 108 3.55 6.77 4.84
N ASP A 109 3.18 8.01 5.18
CA ASP A 109 4.10 9.06 5.61
C ASP A 109 4.98 8.65 6.79
N GLY A 110 4.43 7.89 7.75
CA GLY A 110 5.16 7.44 8.94
C GLY A 110 6.21 6.39 8.60
N LEU A 111 5.86 5.45 7.72
CA LEU A 111 6.79 4.46 7.22
C LEU A 111 7.89 5.10 6.36
N PHE A 112 7.52 6.00 5.44
CA PHE A 112 8.48 6.75 4.63
C PHE A 112 9.49 7.44 5.52
N ARG A 113 9.06 8.21 6.53
CA ARG A 113 9.97 8.89 7.48
C ARG A 113 10.95 7.94 8.15
N ARG A 114 10.45 6.84 8.72
CA ARG A 114 11.31 5.86 9.42
C ARG A 114 12.39 5.33 8.49
N ARG A 115 11.99 4.94 7.27
CA ARG A 115 12.90 4.35 6.29
C ARG A 115 13.86 5.40 5.72
N PHE A 116 13.35 6.57 5.40
CA PHE A 116 14.13 7.71 4.93
C PHE A 116 15.22 8.10 5.93
N LEU A 117 14.86 8.33 7.20
CA LEU A 117 15.83 8.61 8.26
C LEU A 117 16.88 7.49 8.36
N SER A 118 16.45 6.22 8.37
CA SER A 118 17.37 5.07 8.49
C SER A 118 18.43 4.96 7.40
N LYS A 119 18.23 5.63 6.25
CA LYS A 119 19.18 5.62 5.12
C LYS A 119 20.30 6.65 5.25
N HIS A 120 20.16 7.63 6.14
CA HIS A 120 21.17 8.66 6.33
C HIS A 120 22.15 8.30 7.45
N PRO A 121 23.42 8.78 7.38
CA PRO A 121 24.36 8.68 8.49
C PRO A 121 23.81 9.32 9.77
N GLN A 122 24.28 8.85 10.93
CA GLN A 122 23.80 9.32 12.25
C GLN A 122 23.83 10.84 12.42
N GLN A 123 24.82 11.52 11.84
CA GLN A 123 24.96 12.98 11.92
C GLN A 123 23.80 13.69 11.20
N VAL A 124 23.45 13.23 10.00
CA VAL A 124 22.33 13.76 9.22
C VAL A 124 20.99 13.38 9.86
N GLN A 125 20.87 12.14 10.37
CA GLN A 125 19.67 11.73 11.13
C GLN A 125 19.42 12.62 12.34
N ALA A 126 20.46 12.96 13.12
CA ALA A 126 20.30 13.77 14.33
C ALA A 126 19.71 15.16 14.02
N VAL A 127 20.07 15.74 12.87
CA VAL A 127 19.49 17.00 12.42
C VAL A 127 18.06 16.78 11.90
N LEU A 128 17.85 15.76 11.06
CA LEU A 128 16.54 15.47 10.45
C LEU A 128 15.46 15.05 11.45
N VAL A 129 15.83 14.45 12.58
CA VAL A 129 14.90 14.10 13.67
C VAL A 129 14.21 15.33 14.26
N SER A 130 14.85 16.51 14.24
CA SER A 130 14.20 17.75 14.70
C SER A 130 13.00 18.15 13.83
N PHE A 131 12.97 17.69 12.57
CA PHE A 131 11.88 17.90 11.61
C PHE A 131 10.87 16.74 11.59
N GLN A 132 10.95 15.80 12.54
CA GLN A 132 10.13 14.59 12.51
C GLN A 132 8.62 14.86 12.60
N ASN A 133 8.22 15.98 13.19
CA ASN A 133 6.83 16.43 13.31
C ASN A 133 6.32 17.26 12.12
N ASN A 134 7.21 17.70 11.23
CA ASN A 134 6.86 18.51 10.06
C ASN A 134 6.18 17.66 8.98
N ALA A 135 5.59 18.24 7.94
CA ALA A 135 5.08 17.47 6.79
C ALA A 135 6.20 16.69 6.06
N VAL A 136 5.86 15.62 5.32
CA VAL A 136 6.90 14.79 4.65
C VAL A 136 7.62 15.61 3.58
N ASP A 137 6.89 16.50 2.91
CA ASP A 137 7.43 17.43 1.92
C ASP A 137 8.43 18.41 2.55
N GLU A 138 8.17 18.87 3.78
CA GLU A 138 9.10 19.74 4.53
C GLU A 138 10.33 18.99 5.02
N LEU A 139 10.18 17.72 5.44
CA LEU A 139 11.30 16.86 5.80
C LEU A 139 12.22 16.61 4.60
N ALA A 140 11.65 16.35 3.42
CA ALA A 140 12.38 16.20 2.17
C ALA A 140 13.14 17.48 1.80
N ALA A 141 12.47 18.64 1.84
CA ALA A 141 13.10 19.93 1.55
C ALA A 141 14.20 20.30 2.57
N SER A 142 14.07 19.87 3.82
CA SER A 142 15.10 20.08 4.85
C SER A 142 16.31 19.18 4.61
N ALA A 143 16.10 17.94 4.19
CA ALA A 143 17.18 17.02 3.83
C ALA A 143 17.97 17.51 2.62
N ASP A 144 17.31 18.03 1.59
CA ASP A 144 17.98 18.63 0.42
C ASP A 144 18.82 19.88 0.73
N ARG A 145 18.58 20.54 1.87
CA ARG A 145 19.40 21.67 2.32
C ARG A 145 20.60 21.25 3.16
N ILE A 146 20.57 20.06 3.73
CA ILE A 146 21.58 19.53 4.65
C ILE A 146 22.61 18.68 3.89
N LEU A 147 22.16 17.95 2.86
CA LEU A 147 22.97 17.13 1.97
C LEU A 147 23.55 17.96 0.82
#